data_AF-A0A2I0TWL2-F1
#
_entry.id   AF-A0A2I0TWL2-F1
#
_cell.length_a   1.000
_cell.length_b   1.000
_cell.length_c   1.000
_cell.angle_alpha   90.00
_cell.angle_beta   90.00
_cell.angle_gamma   90.00
#
_symmetry.space_group_name_H-M   'P 1'
#
loop_
_entity.id
_entity.type
_entity.pdbx_description
1 polymer ?
#
loop_
_entity_poly.entity_id
_entity_poly.type
_entity_poly.pdbx_seq_one_letter_code
_entity_poly.pdbx_strand_id
1 'polypeptide(L)'
;MLHVSLFSHKNLVKMFSKIGKGPLKNTSDVINAAKKIAEAGSRMDKLARAVADQCPDSACKQDLLAYLQRIALYCHQLNICSKVKAEVQNLGGELIVSGLDSATSLIQAAKNLMNAVVLTVKASYVASTKYQKVYGTAAVNSPVVSWKMKAPEKKPLVKREKPEEYQTRVRRGSQKKHISPVQALSEFKAMDSF
;
A
#
# COMPACT_ATOMS: atom_id res chain seq x y z
N MET A 1 -20.65 2.18 12.70
CA MET A 1 -19.39 2.76 13.22
C MET A 1 -18.24 2.35 12.30
N LEU A 2 -17.68 3.27 11.50
CA LEU A 2 -16.53 2.96 10.63
C LEU A 2 -15.27 2.82 11.49
N HIS A 3 -14.83 1.59 11.73
CA HIS A 3 -13.57 1.34 12.39
C HIS A 3 -12.42 1.64 11.40
N VAL A 4 -11.91 2.87 11.42
CA VAL A 4 -10.83 3.36 10.53
C VAL A 4 -9.55 2.52 10.66
N SER A 5 -9.43 1.71 11.71
CA SER A 5 -8.38 0.69 11.89
C SER A 5 -8.30 -0.34 10.74
N LEU A 6 -9.40 -0.56 9.99
CA LEU A 6 -9.41 -1.45 8.81
C LEU A 6 -8.68 -0.87 7.59
N PHE A 7 -8.46 0.45 7.53
CA PHE A 7 -7.86 1.12 6.38
C PHE A 7 -6.46 1.69 6.67
N SER A 8 -5.69 1.03 7.54
CA SER A 8 -4.25 1.31 7.58
C SER A 8 -3.67 1.01 6.19
N HIS A 9 -3.27 2.06 5.47
CA HIS A 9 -2.61 2.02 4.17
C HIS A 9 -1.49 0.97 4.13
N LYS A 10 -0.85 0.69 5.28
CA LYS A 10 0.20 -0.33 5.42
C LYS A 10 -0.32 -1.77 5.35
N ASN A 11 -1.49 -2.09 5.88
CA ASN A 11 -2.02 -3.46 5.92
C ASN A 11 -2.62 -3.88 4.58
N LEU A 12 -3.32 -2.95 3.91
CA LEU A 12 -4.01 -3.24 2.64
C LEU A 12 -3.07 -3.23 1.43
N VAL A 13 -2.12 -2.28 1.37
CA VAL A 13 -1.06 -2.31 0.33
C VAL A 13 -0.16 -3.54 0.50
N LYS A 14 0.13 -3.96 1.74
CA LYS A 14 0.91 -5.19 2.00
C LYS A 14 0.17 -6.47 1.56
N MET A 15 -1.17 -6.48 1.62
CA MET A 15 -1.99 -7.59 1.14
C MET A 15 -1.93 -7.77 -0.39
N PHE A 16 -1.89 -6.68 -1.16
CA PHE A 16 -1.83 -6.75 -2.64
C PHE A 16 -0.42 -6.64 -3.24
N SER A 17 0.54 -6.01 -2.54
CA SER A 17 1.92 -5.83 -3.04
C SER A 17 2.78 -7.09 -2.90
N LYS A 18 2.31 -8.13 -2.19
CA LYS A 18 3.02 -9.40 -2.01
C LYS A 18 2.10 -10.59 -2.31
N ILE A 19 1.66 -10.68 -3.56
CA ILE A 19 1.04 -11.90 -4.09
C ILE A 19 2.05 -13.06 -3.88
N GLY A 20 1.61 -14.17 -3.29
CA GLY A 20 2.45 -15.32 -2.96
C GLY A 20 3.07 -15.36 -1.55
N LYS A 21 3.03 -14.26 -0.77
CA LYS A 21 3.46 -14.25 0.66
C LYS A 21 2.37 -13.81 1.64
N GLY A 22 1.12 -13.75 1.17
CA GLY A 22 -0.08 -13.40 1.93
C GLY A 22 -1.16 -14.50 1.87
N PRO A 23 -2.33 -14.29 2.48
CA PRO A 23 -3.40 -15.31 2.53
C PRO A 23 -4.05 -15.61 1.17
N LEU A 24 -3.81 -14.78 0.15
CA LEU A 24 -4.35 -14.96 -1.20
C LEU A 24 -3.43 -15.89 -1.98
N LYS A 25 -3.89 -17.11 -2.26
CA LYS A 25 -3.07 -18.17 -2.86
C LYS A 25 -3.38 -18.38 -4.34
N ASN A 26 -4.63 -18.16 -4.76
CA ASN A 26 -5.10 -18.46 -6.12
C ASN A 26 -5.77 -17.22 -6.77
N THR A 27 -5.97 -17.21 -8.10
CA THR A 27 -6.64 -16.10 -8.82
C THR A 27 -8.01 -15.78 -8.23
N SER A 28 -8.76 -16.81 -7.85
CA SER A 28 -10.09 -16.70 -7.27
C SER A 28 -10.08 -15.83 -6.01
N ASP A 29 -9.05 -15.96 -5.17
CA ASP A 29 -8.92 -15.19 -3.93
C ASP A 29 -8.68 -13.71 -4.23
N VAL A 30 -7.84 -13.42 -5.23
CA VAL A 30 -7.54 -12.04 -5.65
C VAL A 30 -8.77 -11.38 -6.25
N ILE A 31 -9.51 -12.10 -7.10
CA ILE A 31 -10.78 -11.63 -7.70
C ILE A 31 -11.83 -11.39 -6.61
N ASN A 32 -11.99 -12.32 -5.67
CA ASN A 32 -12.96 -12.18 -4.59
C ASN A 32 -12.59 -11.03 -3.64
N ALA A 33 -11.30 -10.85 -3.33
CA ALA A 33 -10.82 -9.72 -2.56
C ALA A 33 -11.08 -8.39 -3.29
N ALA A 34 -10.81 -8.33 -4.60
CA ALA A 34 -11.06 -7.16 -5.43
C ALA A 34 -12.56 -6.76 -5.43
N LYS A 35 -13.47 -7.74 -5.61
CA LYS A 35 -14.93 -7.52 -5.53
C LYS A 35 -15.35 -6.97 -4.16
N LYS A 36 -14.87 -7.58 -3.07
CA LYS A 36 -15.15 -7.11 -1.70
C LYS A 36 -14.69 -5.67 -1.47
N ILE A 37 -13.55 -5.27 -2.06
CA ILE A 37 -13.06 -3.89 -1.98
C ILE A 37 -13.93 -2.94 -2.78
N ALA A 38 -14.35 -3.31 -3.99
CA ALA A 38 -15.25 -2.50 -4.81
C ALA A 38 -16.60 -2.25 -4.11
N GLU A 39 -17.17 -3.28 -3.47
CA GLU A 39 -18.39 -3.16 -2.66
C GLU A 39 -18.19 -2.26 -1.44
N ALA A 40 -17.06 -2.41 -0.73
CA ALA A 40 -16.72 -1.55 0.40
C ALA A 40 -16.52 -0.09 -0.03
N GLY A 41 -15.88 0.14 -1.19
CA GLY A 41 -15.72 1.46 -1.81
C GLY A 41 -17.07 2.10 -2.12
N SER A 42 -18.01 1.33 -2.68
CA SER A 42 -19.37 1.79 -2.95
C SER A 42 -20.16 2.15 -1.69
N ARG A 43 -19.99 1.40 -0.59
CA ARG A 43 -20.58 1.75 0.71
C ARG A 43 -19.97 3.02 1.30
N MET A 44 -18.66 3.20 1.14
CA MET A 44 -17.97 4.40 1.59
C MET A 44 -18.42 5.65 0.81
N ASP A 45 -18.67 5.53 -0.51
CA ASP A 45 -19.19 6.62 -1.34
C ASP A 45 -20.49 7.21 -0.77
N LYS A 46 -21.44 6.35 -0.43
CA LYS A 46 -22.73 6.77 0.16
C LYS A 46 -22.56 7.54 1.46
N LEU A 47 -21.70 7.06 2.37
CA LEU A 47 -21.44 7.71 3.65
C LEU A 47 -20.72 9.05 3.48
N ALA A 48 -19.72 9.09 2.58
CA ALA A 48 -18.95 10.29 2.32
C ALA A 48 -19.77 11.37 1.59
N ARG A 49 -20.75 11.00 0.74
CA ARG A 49 -21.74 11.95 0.20
C ARG A 49 -22.54 12.63 1.31
N ALA A 50 -23.05 11.87 2.26
CA ALA A 50 -23.78 12.44 3.39
C ALA A 50 -22.90 13.39 4.24
N VAL A 51 -21.60 13.08 4.39
CA VAL A 51 -20.63 14.01 5.02
C VAL A 51 -20.43 15.27 4.17
N ALA A 52 -20.33 15.14 2.85
CA ALA A 52 -20.20 16.26 1.93
C ALA A 52 -21.43 17.19 1.97
N ASP A 53 -22.63 16.63 2.14
CA ASP A 53 -23.88 17.38 2.23
C ASP A 53 -24.00 18.18 3.54
N GLN A 54 -23.42 17.67 4.63
CA GLN A 54 -23.31 18.42 5.89
C GLN A 54 -22.16 19.44 5.88
N CYS A 55 -21.23 19.40 4.92
CA CYS A 55 -20.05 20.27 4.97
C CYS A 55 -20.42 21.73 4.65
N PRO A 56 -20.17 22.69 5.56
CA PRO A 56 -20.47 24.10 5.32
C PRO A 56 -19.43 24.81 4.42
N ASP A 57 -18.26 24.19 4.23
CA ASP A 57 -17.15 24.73 3.45
C ASP A 57 -17.21 24.19 2.02
N SER A 58 -17.52 25.06 1.06
CA SER A 58 -17.75 24.66 -0.34
C SER A 58 -16.50 24.07 -1.00
N ALA A 59 -15.31 24.61 -0.73
CA ALA A 59 -14.07 24.08 -1.26
C ALA A 59 -13.80 22.66 -0.76
N CYS A 60 -13.94 22.43 0.55
CA CYS A 60 -13.79 21.10 1.14
C CYS A 60 -14.83 20.10 0.61
N LYS A 61 -16.07 20.56 0.40
CA LYS A 61 -17.13 19.76 -0.24
C LYS A 61 -16.74 19.33 -1.65
N GLN A 62 -16.25 20.26 -2.48
CA GLN A 62 -15.87 19.95 -3.86
C GLN A 62 -14.69 18.96 -3.93
N ASP A 63 -13.66 19.14 -3.10
CA ASP A 63 -12.54 18.21 -3.00
C ASP A 63 -13.03 16.79 -2.65
N LEU A 64 -13.93 16.68 -1.67
CA LEU A 64 -14.49 15.41 -1.26
C LEU A 64 -15.27 14.75 -2.41
N LEU A 65 -16.15 15.48 -3.09
CA LEU A 65 -16.93 14.97 -4.23
C LEU A 65 -16.04 14.51 -5.40
N ALA A 66 -14.93 15.22 -5.66
CA ALA A 66 -13.97 14.82 -6.68
C ALA A 66 -13.29 13.47 -6.34
N TYR A 67 -12.93 13.24 -5.07
CA TYR A 67 -12.39 11.94 -4.66
C TYR A 67 -13.43 10.81 -4.76
N LEU A 68 -14.71 11.10 -4.54
CA LEU A 68 -15.81 10.14 -4.71
C LEU A 68 -15.99 9.69 -6.16
N GLN A 69 -15.92 10.63 -7.11
CA GLN A 69 -15.91 10.29 -8.54
C GLN A 69 -14.73 9.37 -8.90
N ARG A 70 -13.54 9.59 -8.30
CA ARG A 70 -12.37 8.71 -8.49
C ARG A 70 -12.60 7.31 -7.93
N ILE A 71 -13.23 7.18 -6.76
CA ILE A 71 -13.61 5.86 -6.22
C ILE A 71 -14.56 5.13 -7.17
N ALA A 72 -15.60 5.81 -7.66
CA ALA A 72 -16.55 5.21 -8.58
C ALA A 72 -15.86 4.67 -9.84
N LEU A 73 -14.96 5.47 -10.44
CA LEU A 73 -14.13 5.07 -11.58
C LEU A 73 -13.28 3.83 -11.26
N TYR A 74 -12.55 3.84 -10.15
CA TYR A 74 -11.65 2.74 -9.81
C TYR A 74 -12.38 1.46 -9.40
N CYS A 75 -13.54 1.55 -8.74
CA CYS A 75 -14.42 0.41 -8.50
C CYS A 75 -14.88 -0.21 -9.83
N HIS A 76 -15.23 0.61 -10.82
CA HIS A 76 -15.62 0.14 -12.15
C HIS A 76 -14.45 -0.54 -12.88
N GLN A 77 -13.26 0.08 -12.89
CA GLN A 77 -12.05 -0.52 -13.46
C GLN A 77 -11.72 -1.87 -12.81
N LEU A 78 -11.79 -1.94 -11.48
CA LEU A 78 -11.53 -3.18 -10.74
C LEU A 78 -12.53 -4.29 -11.09
N ASN A 79 -13.80 -3.93 -11.28
CA ASN A 79 -14.84 -4.87 -11.74
C ASN A 79 -14.57 -5.38 -13.16
N ILE A 80 -14.08 -4.53 -14.07
CA ILE A 80 -13.68 -4.96 -15.42
C ILE A 80 -12.47 -5.90 -15.35
N CYS A 81 -11.39 -5.48 -14.67
CA CYS A 81 -10.16 -6.25 -14.54
C CYS A 81 -10.37 -7.61 -13.85
N SER A 82 -11.38 -7.73 -12.99
CA SER A 82 -11.70 -8.99 -12.28
C SER A 82 -12.53 -9.99 -13.10
N LYS A 83 -13.09 -9.58 -14.25
CA LYS A 83 -13.88 -10.44 -15.15
C LYS A 83 -13.05 -11.07 -16.27
N VAL A 84 -11.91 -10.46 -16.63
CA VAL A 84 -10.97 -11.04 -17.59
C VAL A 84 -10.41 -12.32 -16.95
N LYS A 85 -10.56 -13.48 -17.61
CA LYS A 85 -10.05 -14.76 -17.11
C LYS A 85 -8.52 -14.71 -17.04
N ALA A 86 -7.97 -14.32 -15.90
CA ALA A 86 -6.55 -14.46 -15.62
C ALA A 86 -6.29 -15.90 -15.17
N GLU A 87 -5.74 -16.72 -16.06
CA GLU A 87 -5.19 -18.01 -15.67
C GLU A 87 -3.88 -17.77 -14.91
N VAL A 88 -3.89 -18.07 -13.62
CA VAL A 88 -2.71 -17.95 -12.77
C VAL A 88 -2.26 -19.37 -12.44
N GLN A 89 -1.13 -19.79 -12.99
CA GLN A 89 -0.52 -21.08 -12.67
C GLN A 89 0.50 -20.87 -11.55
N ASN A 90 0.49 -21.77 -10.56
CA ASN A 90 1.46 -21.75 -9.46
C ASN A 90 2.51 -22.83 -9.74
N LEU A 91 3.66 -22.45 -10.28
CA LEU A 91 4.81 -23.34 -10.46
C LEU A 91 5.88 -22.98 -9.43
N GLY A 92 6.18 -23.91 -8.52
CA GLY A 92 7.36 -23.80 -7.65
C GLY A 92 7.32 -22.69 -6.60
N GLY A 93 6.14 -22.21 -6.18
CA GLY A 93 6.02 -21.11 -5.22
C GLY A 93 6.26 -19.73 -5.81
N GLU A 94 6.53 -19.68 -7.13
CA GLU A 94 6.53 -18.48 -7.94
C GLU A 94 5.27 -18.48 -8.82
N LEU A 95 4.54 -17.38 -8.75
CA LEU A 95 3.26 -17.26 -9.44
C LEU A 95 3.53 -16.92 -10.91
N ILE A 96 3.53 -17.91 -11.79
CA ILE A 96 3.66 -17.69 -13.24
C ILE A 96 2.25 -17.50 -13.81
N VAL A 97 1.85 -16.23 -13.97
CA VAL A 97 0.59 -15.88 -14.62
C VAL A 97 0.77 -15.96 -16.14
N SER A 98 0.14 -16.93 -16.78
CA SER A 98 -0.15 -16.86 -18.21
C SER A 98 -1.19 -15.76 -18.43
N GLY A 99 -0.71 -14.55 -18.75
CA GLY A 99 -1.53 -13.32 -18.75
C GLY A 99 -1.06 -12.26 -17.74
N LEU A 100 0.26 -12.08 -17.62
CA LEU A 100 0.92 -11.08 -16.76
C LEU A 100 0.26 -9.70 -16.84
N ASP A 101 -0.17 -9.28 -18.03
CA ASP A 101 -0.84 -7.99 -18.25
C ASP A 101 -2.20 -7.88 -17.53
N SER A 102 -2.96 -8.97 -17.44
CA SER A 102 -4.25 -8.98 -16.74
C SER A 102 -4.08 -8.91 -15.22
N ALA A 103 -3.11 -9.64 -14.67
CA ALA A 103 -2.83 -9.63 -13.24
C ALA A 103 -2.22 -8.30 -12.78
N THR A 104 -1.28 -7.74 -13.56
CA THR A 104 -0.70 -6.42 -13.29
C THR A 104 -1.76 -5.31 -13.35
N SER A 105 -2.66 -5.35 -14.34
CA SER A 105 -3.80 -4.42 -14.44
C SER A 105 -4.73 -4.50 -13.23
N LEU A 106 -5.06 -5.71 -12.76
CA LEU A 106 -5.90 -5.92 -11.57
C LEU A 106 -5.26 -5.33 -10.30
N ILE A 107 -3.96 -5.57 -10.11
CA ILE A 107 -3.19 -5.02 -8.98
C ILE A 107 -3.17 -3.48 -9.05
N GLN A 108 -2.96 -2.91 -10.23
CA GLN A 108 -2.86 -1.47 -10.40
C GLN A 108 -4.21 -0.78 -10.16
N ALA A 109 -5.31 -1.37 -10.65
CA ALA A 109 -6.66 -0.89 -10.36
C ALA A 109 -6.95 -0.91 -8.84
N ALA A 110 -6.56 -1.98 -8.14
CA ALA A 110 -6.73 -2.09 -6.70
C ALA A 110 -5.89 -1.04 -5.92
N LYS A 111 -4.66 -0.78 -6.35
CA LYS A 111 -3.80 0.27 -5.76
C LYS A 111 -4.40 1.66 -5.94
N ASN A 112 -4.88 1.97 -7.16
CA ASN A 112 -5.52 3.24 -7.48
C ASN A 112 -6.77 3.47 -6.62
N LEU A 113 -7.62 2.45 -6.51
CA LEU A 113 -8.79 2.46 -5.63
C LEU A 113 -8.41 2.73 -4.18
N MET A 114 -7.41 2.02 -3.65
CA MET A 114 -6.96 2.20 -2.27
C MET A 114 -6.40 3.60 -1.99
N ASN A 115 -5.65 4.17 -2.93
CA ASN A 115 -5.14 5.54 -2.82
C ASN A 115 -6.30 6.56 -2.78
N ALA A 116 -7.31 6.40 -3.64
CA ALA A 116 -8.50 7.25 -3.63
C ALA A 116 -9.30 7.12 -2.33
N VAL A 117 -9.42 5.89 -1.80
CA VAL A 117 -10.06 5.62 -0.50
C VAL A 117 -9.37 6.40 0.62
N VAL A 118 -8.04 6.36 0.70
CA VAL A 118 -7.29 7.06 1.75
C VAL A 118 -7.46 8.58 1.65
N LEU A 119 -7.44 9.14 0.44
CA LEU A 119 -7.69 10.57 0.23
C LEU A 119 -9.12 10.97 0.63
N THR A 120 -10.10 10.14 0.29
CA THR A 120 -11.51 10.35 0.66
C THR A 120 -11.73 10.33 2.16
N VAL A 121 -11.10 9.39 2.88
CA VAL A 121 -11.18 9.33 4.35
C VAL A 121 -10.59 10.59 4.98
N LYS A 122 -9.44 11.07 4.48
CA LYS A 122 -8.83 12.32 4.94
C LYS A 122 -9.71 13.53 4.67
N ALA A 123 -10.24 13.65 3.45
CA ALA A 123 -11.13 14.75 3.07
C ALA A 123 -12.43 14.73 3.87
N SER A 124 -13.01 13.55 4.11
CA SER A 124 -14.21 13.36 4.94
C SER A 124 -13.96 13.79 6.39
N TYR A 125 -12.78 13.51 6.92
CA TYR A 125 -12.39 13.98 8.25
C TYR A 125 -12.33 15.51 8.31
N VAL A 126 -11.67 16.15 7.34
CA VAL A 126 -11.61 17.62 7.26
C VAL A 126 -13.01 18.22 7.11
N ALA A 127 -13.87 17.66 6.25
CA ALA A 127 -15.25 18.11 6.10
C ALA A 127 -16.05 18.01 7.41
N SER A 128 -15.84 16.93 8.17
CA SER A 128 -16.49 16.73 9.47
C SER A 128 -16.02 17.73 10.53
N THR A 129 -14.72 18.05 10.57
CA THR A 129 -14.21 19.06 11.52
C THR A 129 -14.67 20.47 11.16
N LYS A 130 -14.85 20.78 9.87
CA LYS A 130 -15.47 22.04 9.42
C LYS A 130 -16.92 22.14 9.90
N TYR A 131 -17.72 21.08 9.77
CA TYR A 131 -19.07 21.02 10.31
C TYR A 131 -19.09 21.27 11.83
N GLN A 132 -18.27 20.54 12.58
CA GLN A 132 -18.16 20.71 14.04
C GLN A 132 -17.71 22.12 14.44
N LYS A 133 -16.81 22.75 13.68
CA LYS A 133 -16.34 24.11 13.96
C LYS A 133 -17.44 25.15 13.80
N VAL A 134 -18.33 24.99 12.83
CA VAL A 134 -19.40 25.95 12.54
C VAL A 134 -20.60 25.75 13.46
N TYR A 135 -21.02 24.50 13.66
CA TYR A 135 -22.27 24.20 14.37
C TYR A 135 -22.06 23.71 15.81
N GLY A 136 -20.82 23.39 16.21
CA GLY A 136 -20.48 22.95 17.56
C GLY A 136 -21.17 21.65 17.97
N THR A 137 -21.23 21.41 19.28
CA THR A 137 -21.95 20.28 19.90
C THR A 137 -23.47 20.51 19.96
N ALA A 138 -23.95 21.72 19.65
CA ALA A 138 -25.36 22.12 19.67
C ALA A 138 -26.04 22.01 18.29
N ALA A 139 -25.39 21.36 17.32
CA ALA A 139 -25.98 21.14 16.01
C ALA A 139 -27.27 20.32 16.12
N VAL A 140 -28.37 20.83 15.54
CA VAL A 140 -29.68 20.14 15.51
C VAL A 140 -29.56 18.75 14.88
N ASN A 141 -28.67 18.61 13.90
CA ASN A 141 -28.33 17.34 13.27
C ASN A 141 -27.02 16.79 13.82
N SER A 142 -27.05 15.53 14.27
CA SER A 142 -25.83 14.81 14.64
C SER A 142 -24.92 14.62 13.42
N PRO A 143 -23.58 14.67 13.62
CA PRO A 143 -22.64 14.42 12.53
C PRO A 143 -22.82 13.00 11.99
N VAL A 144 -22.77 12.83 10.66
CA VAL A 144 -22.94 11.51 10.01
C VAL A 144 -21.95 10.47 10.53
N VAL A 145 -20.74 10.89 10.89
CA VAL A 145 -19.64 10.01 11.29
C VAL A 145 -18.94 10.52 12.55
N SER A 146 -18.72 9.62 13.51
CA SER A 146 -17.89 9.86 14.69
C SER A 146 -16.44 9.41 14.45
N TRP A 147 -15.47 10.29 14.69
CA TRP A 147 -14.04 10.00 14.49
C TRP A 147 -13.36 9.64 15.81
N LYS A 148 -12.89 8.39 15.96
CA LYS A 148 -12.06 7.95 17.08
C LYS A 148 -10.62 7.79 16.62
N MET A 149 -9.76 8.74 16.97
CA MET A 149 -8.34 8.72 16.58
C MET A 149 -7.51 7.85 17.52
N LYS A 150 -6.62 7.03 16.97
CA LYS A 150 -5.51 6.41 17.70
C LYS A 150 -4.28 7.31 17.55
N ALA A 151 -3.56 7.57 18.64
CA ALA A 151 -2.33 8.35 18.60
C ALA A 151 -1.32 7.72 17.61
N PRO A 152 -0.70 8.51 16.70
CA PRO A 152 0.30 7.99 15.79
C PRO A 152 1.46 7.37 16.57
N GLU A 153 1.96 6.22 16.10
CA GLU A 153 3.19 5.64 16.63
C GLU A 153 4.36 6.60 16.39
N LYS A 154 5.08 6.95 17.46
CA LYS A 154 6.29 7.76 17.37
C LYS A 154 7.29 7.01 16.51
N LYS A 155 7.59 7.53 15.31
CA LYS A 155 8.70 7.01 14.53
C LYS A 155 10.00 7.33 15.30
N PRO A 156 10.90 6.36 15.49
CA PRO A 156 12.18 6.65 16.12
C PRO A 156 12.92 7.69 15.28
N LEU A 157 13.38 8.76 15.93
CA LEU A 157 14.09 9.88 15.28
C LEU A 157 15.41 9.41 14.63
N VAL A 158 15.96 8.30 15.13
CA VAL A 158 17.16 7.66 14.61
C VAL A 158 16.82 6.20 14.31
N LYS A 159 17.06 5.76 13.07
CA LYS A 159 17.08 4.33 12.77
C LYS A 159 18.24 3.71 13.54
N ARG A 160 17.97 2.96 14.60
CA ARG A 160 18.95 2.01 15.12
C ARG A 160 19.12 0.94 14.04
N GLU A 161 20.27 0.94 13.37
CA GLU A 161 20.64 -0.17 12.48
C GLU A 161 20.62 -1.46 13.31
N LYS A 162 19.93 -2.48 12.79
CA LYS A 162 19.98 -3.80 13.42
C LYS A 162 21.35 -4.43 13.10
N PRO A 163 21.98 -5.17 14.02
CA PRO A 163 23.24 -5.88 13.76
C PRO A 163 23.19 -6.79 12.52
N GLU A 164 22.00 -7.24 12.14
CA GLU A 164 21.75 -8.11 10.99
C GLU A 164 22.04 -7.45 9.63
N GLU A 165 21.98 -6.11 9.50
CA GLU A 165 22.28 -5.42 8.24
C GLU A 165 23.80 -5.27 7.98
N TYR A 166 24.65 -5.62 8.96
CA TYR A 166 26.11 -5.54 8.81
C TYR A 166 26.68 -6.64 7.89
N GLN A 167 26.02 -7.80 7.78
CA GLN A 167 26.56 -8.93 7.00
C GLN A 167 26.46 -8.72 5.48
N THR A 168 25.48 -7.95 4.99
CA THR A 168 25.29 -7.75 3.54
C THR A 168 26.08 -6.60 2.92
N ARG A 169 26.80 -5.81 3.73
CA ARG A 169 27.63 -4.68 3.24
C ARG A 169 29.13 -4.90 3.33
N VAL A 170 29.59 -6.13 3.56
CA VAL A 170 30.97 -6.49 3.22
C VAL A 170 31.04 -6.68 1.71
N ARG A 171 31.31 -5.59 0.98
CA ARG A 171 31.95 -5.72 -0.34
C ARG A 171 33.16 -6.60 -0.14
N ARG A 172 33.24 -7.68 -0.92
CA ARG A 172 34.36 -8.63 -0.99
C ARG A 172 35.62 -7.87 -1.44
N GLY A 173 36.22 -7.11 -0.54
CA GLY A 173 37.56 -6.59 -0.69
C GLY A 173 38.49 -7.80 -0.72
N SER A 174 39.36 -7.85 -1.73
CA SER A 174 40.36 -8.91 -1.87
C SER A 174 41.06 -9.13 -0.52
N GLN A 175 40.89 -10.31 0.06
CA GLN A 175 41.59 -10.67 1.30
C GLN A 175 43.08 -10.55 0.99
N LYS A 176 43.76 -9.55 1.58
CA LYS A 176 45.21 -9.45 1.52
C LYS A 176 45.75 -10.71 2.21
N LYS A 177 46.20 -11.68 1.41
CA LYS A 177 46.96 -12.81 1.91
C LYS A 177 48.25 -12.24 2.51
N HIS A 178 48.52 -12.57 3.77
CA HIS A 178 49.78 -12.25 4.41
C HIS A 178 50.85 -13.20 3.83
N ILE A 179 51.55 -12.73 2.81
CA ILE A 179 52.64 -13.46 2.16
C ILE A 179 53.91 -13.13 2.95
N SER A 180 54.65 -14.15 3.41
CA SER A 180 55.90 -13.91 4.12
C SER A 180 56.93 -13.27 3.16
N PRO A 181 57.81 -12.36 3.61
CA PRO A 181 58.77 -11.69 2.73
C PRO A 181 59.65 -12.67 1.92
N VAL A 182 59.95 -13.84 2.50
CA VAL A 182 60.74 -14.89 1.85
C VAL A 182 59.95 -15.53 0.69
N GLN A 183 58.65 -15.79 0.85
CA GLN A 183 57.82 -16.33 -0.24
C GLN A 183 57.66 -15.34 -1.40
N ALA A 184 57.52 -14.05 -1.12
CA ALA A 184 57.45 -13.03 -2.16
C ALA A 184 58.76 -12.93 -2.97
N LEU A 185 59.91 -13.13 -2.32
CA LEU A 185 61.22 -13.13 -3.00
C LEU A 185 61.46 -14.42 -3.79
N SER A 186 60.91 -15.57 -3.36
CA SER A 186 60.99 -16.82 -4.11
C SER A 186 60.18 -16.79 -5.41
N GLU A 187 59.02 -16.14 -5.43
CA GLU A 187 58.22 -15.96 -6.66
C GLU A 187 58.93 -15.10 -7.71
N PHE A 188 59.74 -14.13 -7.29
CA PHE A 188 60.44 -13.23 -8.22
C PHE A 188 61.69 -13.86 -8.85
N LYS A 189 62.31 -14.86 -8.20
CA LYS A 189 63.54 -15.50 -8.69
C LYS A 189 63.31 -16.67 -9.67
N ALA A 190 62.04 -17.02 -9.93
CA ALA A 190 61.66 -18.09 -10.86
C ALA A 190 61.48 -17.60 -12.31
N MET A 191 61.86 -16.36 -12.62
CA MET A 191 61.69 -15.76 -13.96
C MET A 191 63.02 -15.45 -14.67
N ASP A 192 64.12 -16.08 -14.26
CA ASP A 192 65.39 -16.08 -15.00
C ASP A 192 65.86 -17.53 -15.21
N SER A 193 65.20 -18.23 -16.12
CA SER A 193 65.65 -19.51 -16.68
C SER A 193 65.14 -19.63 -18.12
N PHE A 194 65.83 -18.94 -19.03
CA PHE A 194 65.94 -19.30 -20.45
C PHE A 194 67.41 -19.54 -20.75
#